data_AF-A0A2N3E5R4-F1
#
_entry.id   AF-A0A2N3E5R4-F1
#
_cell.length_a   1.000
_cell.length_b   1.000
_cell.length_c   1.000
_cell.angle_alpha   90.00
_cell.angle_beta   90.00
_cell.angle_gamma   90.00
#
_symmetry.space_group_name_H-M   'P 1'
#
loop_
_entity.id
_entity.type
_entity.pdbx_description
1 polymer ?
#
loop_
_entity_poly.entity_id
_entity_poly.type
_entity_poly.pdbx_seq_one_letter_code
_entity_poly.pdbx_strand_id
1 'polypeptide(L)'
;MCRFLAFIGEPILLDDVMTDQSHSLVSQSMAAREAKTDVNADGCGLGWYGERPRPGIYRSILPAWSDPNLLGLLGQIRSRLFMAHVRSATSGGVSYTNCHPFTHDNMLFMHNGMISNYRKLRARVEALIDEVLYENIHGTTDSEAMFHIALSRGLPADPHAAIIRSLSEVVAITSAYDRPERVRFAAALSDGEALWGFRWASDEHPPTLYYRAVDRGTVLASEPFDEDANAWSAVAPNTAVRIAKDGRVDHLPIDLSAHAAA
;
A
#
# COMPACT_ATOMS: atom_id res chain seq x y z
N MET A 1 -3.87 12.47 -1.72
CA MET A 1 -3.48 11.20 -1.04
C MET A 1 -3.78 10.10 -2.02
N CYS A 2 -2.81 9.25 -2.30
CA CYS A 2 -2.87 8.19 -3.30
C CYS A 2 -4.08 7.25 -3.13
N ARG A 3 -4.40 6.48 -4.18
CA ARG A 3 -5.37 5.36 -4.12
C ARG A 3 -4.68 4.06 -4.50
N PHE A 4 -5.13 2.95 -3.93
CA PHE A 4 -4.65 1.63 -4.31
C PHE A 4 -5.75 0.57 -4.25
N LEU A 5 -5.50 -0.51 -4.97
CA LEU A 5 -6.31 -1.71 -5.00
C LEU A 5 -5.41 -2.94 -4.98
N ALA A 6 -5.81 -3.99 -4.28
CA ALA A 6 -5.18 -5.28 -4.30
C ALA A 6 -6.24 -6.38 -4.35
N PHE A 7 -5.94 -7.46 -5.06
CA PHE A 7 -6.82 -8.62 -5.22
C PHE A 7 -6.09 -9.89 -4.82
N ILE A 8 -6.81 -10.83 -4.21
CA ILE A 8 -6.39 -12.21 -3.99
C ILE A 8 -7.55 -13.16 -4.22
N GLY A 9 -7.33 -14.25 -4.97
CA GLY A 9 -8.37 -15.24 -5.25
C GLY A 9 -8.00 -16.18 -6.39
N GLU A 10 -9.01 -16.65 -7.11
CA GLU A 10 -8.80 -17.36 -8.37
C GLU A 10 -8.20 -16.42 -9.43
N PRO A 11 -7.45 -16.94 -10.41
CA PRO A 11 -6.92 -16.11 -11.49
C PRO A 11 -8.03 -15.41 -12.29
N ILE A 12 -8.04 -14.09 -12.26
CA ILE A 12 -8.90 -13.20 -13.06
C ILE A 12 -8.05 -12.34 -14.01
N LEU A 13 -8.67 -11.76 -15.04
CA LEU A 13 -8.01 -10.70 -15.79
C LEU A 13 -7.98 -9.44 -14.92
N LEU A 14 -6.97 -8.61 -15.12
CA LEU A 14 -6.79 -7.43 -14.26
C LEU A 14 -7.84 -6.34 -14.54
N ASP A 15 -8.29 -6.21 -15.79
CA ASP A 15 -9.33 -5.26 -16.22
C ASP A 15 -10.69 -5.48 -15.52
N ASP A 16 -11.05 -6.73 -15.21
CA ASP A 16 -12.26 -7.13 -14.46
C ASP A 16 -12.47 -6.28 -13.18
N VAL A 17 -11.38 -5.85 -12.53
CA VAL A 17 -11.38 -5.03 -11.30
C VAL A 17 -10.79 -3.64 -11.52
N MET A 18 -9.86 -3.49 -12.47
CA MET A 18 -9.06 -2.28 -12.64
C MET A 18 -9.67 -1.23 -13.57
N THR A 19 -10.53 -1.64 -14.51
CA THR A 19 -11.13 -0.73 -15.51
C THR A 19 -12.64 -0.88 -15.63
N ASP A 20 -13.17 -2.10 -15.51
CA ASP A 20 -14.55 -2.43 -15.90
C ASP A 20 -15.61 -2.04 -14.86
N GLN A 21 -15.16 -1.45 -13.75
CA GLN A 21 -16.00 -1.03 -12.64
C GLN A 21 -16.32 0.47 -12.71
N SER A 22 -17.52 0.86 -12.27
CA SER A 22 -18.01 2.25 -12.37
C SER A 22 -17.11 3.27 -11.64
N HIS A 23 -16.40 2.84 -10.59
CA HIS A 23 -15.38 3.62 -9.87
C HIS A 23 -14.04 2.89 -9.77
N SER A 24 -13.64 2.25 -10.87
CA SER A 24 -12.35 1.55 -11.00
C SER A 24 -11.15 2.40 -10.60
N LEU A 25 -10.00 1.77 -10.32
CA LEU A 25 -8.79 2.52 -9.91
C LEU A 25 -8.34 3.54 -10.97
N VAL A 26 -8.58 3.24 -12.25
CA VAL A 26 -8.35 4.20 -13.35
C VAL A 26 -9.32 5.39 -13.24
N SER A 27 -10.61 5.16 -12.96
CA SER A 27 -11.55 6.26 -12.69
C SER A 27 -11.16 7.07 -11.44
N GLN A 28 -10.72 6.42 -10.37
CA GLN A 28 -10.25 7.09 -9.14
C GLN A 28 -8.99 7.93 -9.35
N SER A 29 -8.19 7.60 -10.37
CA SER A 29 -7.05 8.45 -10.71
C SER A 29 -7.45 9.81 -11.29
N MET A 30 -8.64 9.91 -11.89
CA MET A 30 -9.22 11.17 -12.39
C MET A 30 -10.19 11.84 -11.39
N ALA A 31 -10.88 11.06 -10.56
CA ALA A 31 -11.94 11.54 -9.68
C ALA A 31 -12.09 10.68 -8.41
N ALA A 32 -11.08 10.71 -7.54
CA ALA A 32 -11.11 10.03 -6.25
C ALA A 32 -12.13 10.70 -5.30
N ARG A 33 -12.96 9.89 -4.63
CA ARG A 33 -14.03 10.39 -3.76
C ARG A 33 -13.61 10.57 -2.31
N GLU A 34 -12.65 9.77 -1.85
CA GLU A 34 -12.18 9.79 -0.46
C GLU A 34 -10.71 10.23 -0.33
N ALA A 35 -10.10 10.68 -1.43
CA ALA A 35 -8.77 11.26 -1.41
C ALA A 35 -8.82 12.74 -1.00
N LYS A 36 -7.71 13.24 -0.44
CA LYS A 36 -7.52 14.68 -0.18
C LYS A 36 -7.45 15.52 -1.47
N THR A 37 -7.26 14.87 -2.62
CA THR A 37 -7.09 15.47 -3.95
C THR A 37 -7.90 14.65 -4.93
N ASP A 38 -8.71 15.31 -5.75
CA ASP A 38 -9.62 14.64 -6.68
C ASP A 38 -8.87 13.84 -7.76
N VAL A 39 -7.63 14.25 -8.08
CA VAL A 39 -6.80 13.65 -9.13
C VAL A 39 -5.53 13.03 -8.54
N ASN A 40 -5.20 11.80 -8.98
CA ASN A 40 -3.95 11.09 -8.72
C ASN A 40 -3.17 10.92 -10.04
N ALA A 41 -2.49 11.99 -10.46
CA ALA A 41 -1.82 12.09 -11.77
C ALA A 41 -0.31 11.82 -11.74
N ASP A 42 0.28 11.63 -10.56
CA ASP A 42 1.74 11.70 -10.36
C ASP A 42 2.44 10.35 -10.53
N GLY A 43 1.82 9.46 -11.30
CA GLY A 43 2.29 8.13 -11.64
C GLY A 43 1.34 7.00 -11.23
N CYS A 44 1.62 5.83 -11.76
CA CYS A 44 0.89 4.60 -11.49
C CYS A 44 1.84 3.41 -11.42
N GLY A 45 1.35 2.30 -10.86
CA GLY A 45 2.07 1.04 -10.94
C GLY A 45 1.20 -0.16 -10.61
N LEU A 46 1.73 -1.30 -11.01
CA LEU A 46 1.10 -2.61 -10.96
C LEU A 46 2.16 -3.65 -10.62
N GLY A 47 1.89 -4.48 -9.62
CA GLY A 47 2.64 -5.69 -9.32
C GLY A 47 1.71 -6.90 -9.36
N TRP A 48 2.16 -8.01 -9.94
CA TRP A 48 1.35 -9.22 -10.05
C TRP A 48 2.18 -10.49 -9.88
N TYR A 49 1.58 -11.52 -9.29
CA TYR A 49 2.17 -12.85 -9.18
C TYR A 49 1.69 -13.74 -10.31
N GLY A 50 2.56 -13.98 -11.30
CA GLY A 50 2.31 -14.88 -12.42
C GLY A 50 2.96 -16.25 -12.22
N GLU A 51 3.55 -16.77 -13.30
CA GLU A 51 4.19 -18.10 -13.34
C GLU A 51 5.51 -18.23 -12.55
N ARG A 52 6.11 -17.10 -12.17
CA ARG A 52 7.42 -17.07 -11.48
C ARG A 52 7.24 -16.72 -10.00
N PRO A 53 8.18 -17.16 -9.12
CA PRO A 53 8.14 -16.81 -7.69
C PRO A 53 8.24 -15.30 -7.42
N ARG A 54 8.96 -14.57 -8.27
CA ARG A 54 9.07 -13.11 -8.18
C ARG A 54 7.92 -12.43 -8.95
N PRO A 55 7.29 -11.40 -8.38
CA PRO A 55 6.21 -10.69 -9.05
C PRO A 55 6.72 -9.92 -10.27
N GLY A 56 5.88 -9.84 -11.31
CA GLY A 56 6.06 -8.87 -12.38
C GLY A 56 5.76 -7.47 -11.87
N ILE A 57 6.51 -6.47 -12.35
CA ILE A 57 6.34 -5.06 -11.95
C ILE A 57 6.26 -4.17 -13.17
N TYR A 58 5.28 -3.28 -13.14
CA TYR A 58 5.13 -2.14 -14.01
C TYR A 58 4.99 -0.88 -13.16
N ARG A 59 5.75 0.17 -13.48
CA ARG A 59 5.59 1.51 -12.89
C ARG A 59 5.73 2.54 -14.00
N SER A 60 5.01 3.64 -13.87
CA SER A 60 5.03 4.74 -14.82
C SER A 60 4.85 6.05 -14.09
N ILE A 61 5.47 7.11 -14.61
CA ILE A 61 5.21 8.49 -14.16
C ILE A 61 3.99 9.10 -14.87
N LEU A 62 3.44 8.40 -15.86
CA LEU A 62 2.22 8.81 -16.54
C LEU A 62 0.99 8.52 -15.63
N PRO A 63 -0.05 9.34 -15.74
CA PRO A 63 -1.34 9.00 -15.14
C PRO A 63 -1.92 7.72 -15.75
N ALA A 64 -2.60 6.92 -14.94
CA ALA A 64 -3.12 5.62 -15.35
C ALA A 64 -4.10 5.70 -16.54
N TRP A 65 -4.94 6.74 -16.61
CA TRP A 65 -5.92 6.92 -17.69
C TRP A 65 -5.28 7.24 -19.06
N SER A 66 -4.05 7.73 -19.07
CA SER A 66 -3.35 8.14 -20.30
C SER A 66 -2.16 7.25 -20.63
N ASP A 67 -1.99 6.12 -19.95
CA ASP A 67 -0.89 5.20 -20.19
C ASP A 67 -1.36 3.99 -21.04
N PRO A 68 -1.17 4.02 -22.38
CA PRO A 68 -1.64 2.96 -23.24
C PRO A 68 -0.95 1.61 -22.99
N ASN A 69 0.28 1.62 -22.45
CA ASN A 69 0.98 0.39 -22.12
C ASN A 69 0.35 -0.27 -20.90
N LEU A 70 0.03 0.51 -19.86
CA LEU A 70 -0.71 -0.01 -18.71
C LEU A 70 -2.06 -0.59 -19.15
N LEU A 71 -2.85 0.17 -19.91
CA LEU A 71 -4.18 -0.28 -20.36
C LEU A 71 -4.10 -1.56 -21.20
N GLY A 72 -3.10 -1.66 -22.10
CA GLY A 72 -2.86 -2.88 -22.86
C GLY A 72 -2.45 -4.08 -22.00
N LEU A 73 -1.68 -3.86 -20.92
CA LEU A 73 -1.28 -4.90 -19.98
C LEU A 73 -2.47 -5.39 -19.14
N LEU A 74 -3.33 -4.49 -18.66
CA LEU A 74 -4.48 -4.84 -17.83
C LEU A 74 -5.43 -5.84 -18.52
N GLY A 75 -5.65 -5.68 -19.83
CA GLY A 75 -6.50 -6.58 -20.61
C GLY A 75 -5.86 -7.90 -21.04
N GLN A 76 -4.61 -8.18 -20.66
CA GLN A 76 -3.88 -9.40 -21.08
C GLN A 76 -3.29 -10.18 -19.93
N ILE A 77 -3.02 -9.54 -18.80
CA ILE A 77 -2.46 -10.21 -17.63
C ILE A 77 -3.60 -10.88 -16.86
N ARG A 78 -3.41 -12.16 -16.56
CA ARG A 78 -4.26 -12.93 -15.64
C ARG A 78 -3.46 -13.24 -14.38
N SER A 79 -4.03 -12.96 -13.20
CA SER A 79 -3.32 -13.21 -11.93
C SER A 79 -4.27 -13.60 -10.80
N ARG A 80 -3.78 -14.48 -9.92
CA ARG A 80 -4.42 -14.82 -8.64
C ARG A 80 -4.18 -13.79 -7.53
N LEU A 81 -3.14 -12.96 -7.69
CA LEU A 81 -2.78 -11.92 -6.74
C LEU A 81 -2.09 -10.77 -7.45
N PHE A 82 -2.65 -9.57 -7.33
CA PHE A 82 -2.05 -8.36 -7.88
C PHE A 82 -2.35 -7.15 -7.00
N MET A 83 -1.53 -6.12 -7.17
CA MET A 83 -1.52 -4.90 -6.37
C MET A 83 -1.26 -3.73 -7.31
N ALA A 84 -2.17 -2.76 -7.33
CA ALA A 84 -2.07 -1.59 -8.18
C ALA A 84 -2.27 -0.30 -7.39
N HIS A 85 -1.60 0.76 -7.83
CA HIS A 85 -1.56 2.02 -7.11
C HIS A 85 -1.48 3.20 -8.06
N VAL A 86 -2.23 4.26 -7.76
CA VAL A 86 -2.19 5.55 -8.46
C VAL A 86 -1.75 6.64 -7.49
N ARG A 87 -0.75 7.41 -7.91
CA ARG A 87 0.02 8.29 -7.02
C ARG A 87 -0.48 9.73 -7.08
N SER A 88 -0.56 10.34 -5.89
CA SER A 88 -0.66 11.78 -5.68
C SER A 88 0.55 12.15 -4.80
N ALA A 89 1.55 12.79 -5.40
CA ALA A 89 2.86 12.98 -4.79
C ALA A 89 2.80 14.00 -3.64
N THR A 90 2.78 13.50 -2.40
CA THR A 90 2.90 14.31 -1.17
C THR A 90 4.34 14.44 -0.70
N SER A 91 5.17 13.43 -0.98
CA SER A 91 6.60 13.34 -0.65
C SER A 91 7.37 12.76 -1.85
N GLY A 92 8.63 13.19 -2.02
CA GLY A 92 9.46 12.85 -3.18
C GLY A 92 8.99 13.51 -4.48
N GLY A 93 9.88 13.61 -5.48
CA GLY A 93 9.52 14.10 -6.81
C GLY A 93 8.67 13.10 -7.61
N VAL A 94 8.15 13.52 -8.75
CA VAL A 94 7.57 12.62 -9.76
C VAL A 94 8.73 11.84 -10.39
N SER A 95 8.86 10.57 -10.01
CA SER A 95 9.93 9.68 -10.46
C SER A 95 9.42 8.24 -10.46
N TYR A 96 9.91 7.44 -11.39
CA TYR A 96 9.66 6.00 -11.46
C TYR A 96 10.01 5.30 -10.13
N THR A 97 11.12 5.67 -9.50
CA THR A 97 11.58 5.07 -8.23
C THR A 97 10.71 5.44 -7.04
N ASN A 98 9.87 6.48 -7.15
CA ASN A 98 8.94 6.89 -6.10
C ASN A 98 7.52 6.33 -6.30
N CYS A 99 7.30 5.50 -7.33
CA CYS A 99 6.00 4.92 -7.62
C CYS A 99 5.86 3.52 -7.00
N HIS A 100 4.73 3.29 -6.32
CA HIS A 100 4.33 1.97 -5.83
C HIS A 100 3.97 1.01 -6.98
N PRO A 101 3.95 -0.32 -6.73
CA PRO A 101 4.37 -1.01 -5.51
C PRO A 101 5.89 -1.09 -5.38
N PHE A 102 6.41 -0.99 -4.15
CA PHE A 102 7.81 -1.30 -3.81
C PHE A 102 8.02 -2.82 -3.71
N THR A 103 9.25 -3.27 -3.92
CA THR A 103 9.57 -4.70 -4.01
C THR A 103 10.88 -5.06 -3.35
N HIS A 104 10.92 -6.20 -2.68
CA HIS A 104 12.15 -6.85 -2.21
C HIS A 104 11.93 -8.36 -2.28
N ASP A 105 12.78 -9.07 -3.02
CA ASP A 105 12.59 -10.47 -3.40
C ASP A 105 11.19 -10.77 -3.96
N ASN A 106 10.37 -11.53 -3.23
CA ASN A 106 9.00 -11.88 -3.61
C ASN A 106 7.95 -10.98 -2.95
N MET A 107 8.34 -9.94 -2.20
CA MET A 107 7.40 -9.06 -1.50
C MET A 107 6.95 -7.90 -2.39
N LEU A 108 5.66 -7.58 -2.33
CA LEU A 108 5.06 -6.34 -2.85
C LEU A 108 4.54 -5.50 -1.69
N PHE A 109 4.79 -4.19 -1.73
CA PHE A 109 4.32 -3.24 -0.72
C PHE A 109 3.77 -1.95 -1.35
N MET A 110 2.62 -1.49 -0.86
CA MET A 110 1.99 -0.23 -1.23
C MET A 110 1.59 0.55 0.01
N HIS A 111 1.82 1.86 0.02
CA HIS A 111 1.48 2.71 1.14
C HIS A 111 0.74 3.97 0.67
N ASN A 112 -0.42 4.21 1.26
CA ASN A 112 -1.23 5.40 1.16
C ASN A 112 -1.25 6.08 2.52
N GLY A 113 -0.43 7.11 2.66
CA GLY A 113 -0.22 7.77 3.94
C GLY A 113 0.90 8.80 3.86
N MET A 114 1.42 9.18 5.02
CA MET A 114 2.56 10.09 5.09
C MET A 114 3.21 10.07 6.48
N ILE A 115 4.51 10.35 6.50
CA ILE A 115 5.22 10.88 7.68
C ILE A 115 5.30 12.40 7.50
N SER A 116 4.67 13.16 8.41
CA SER A 116 4.67 14.61 8.33
C SER A 116 6.09 15.16 8.45
N ASN A 117 6.40 16.17 7.63
CA ASN A 117 7.75 16.76 7.54
C ASN A 117 8.87 15.74 7.28
N TYR A 118 8.57 14.64 6.56
CA TYR A 118 9.53 13.58 6.26
C TYR A 118 10.89 14.09 5.76
N ARG A 119 10.93 15.14 4.92
CA ARG A 119 12.21 15.70 4.43
C ARG A 119 13.17 16.10 5.57
N LYS A 120 12.66 16.61 6.69
CA LYS A 120 13.46 16.98 7.87
C LYS A 120 13.83 15.76 8.72
N LEU A 121 12.96 14.75 8.74
CA LEU A 121 13.10 13.54 9.54
C LEU A 121 13.87 12.42 8.82
N ARG A 122 14.04 12.53 7.50
CA ARG A 122 14.51 11.48 6.61
C ARG A 122 15.74 10.77 7.14
N ALA A 123 16.79 11.51 7.48
CA ALA A 123 18.03 10.93 7.98
C ALA A 123 17.83 10.09 9.27
N ARG A 124 16.93 10.50 10.15
CA ARG A 124 16.62 9.77 11.39
C ARG A 124 15.76 8.54 11.14
N VAL A 125 14.80 8.65 10.22
CA VAL A 125 13.91 7.53 9.84
C VAL A 125 14.69 6.48 9.06
N GLU A 126 15.49 6.88 8.08
CA GLU A 126 16.31 5.97 7.27
C GLU A 126 17.44 5.32 8.09
N ALA A 127 17.86 5.92 9.21
CA ALA A 127 18.79 5.29 10.15
C ALA A 127 18.22 4.06 10.89
N LEU A 128 16.90 3.82 10.81
CA LEU A 128 16.28 2.59 11.32
C LEU A 128 16.47 1.40 10.36
N ILE A 129 16.93 1.62 9.14
CA ILE A 129 17.07 0.58 8.10
C ILE A 129 18.41 -0.11 8.28
N ASP A 130 18.40 -1.45 8.27
CA ASP A 130 19.63 -2.24 8.34
C ASP A 130 20.52 -1.95 7.14
N GLU A 131 21.84 -1.86 7.37
CA GLU A 131 22.83 -1.47 6.37
C GLU A 131 22.74 -2.33 5.10
N VAL A 132 22.53 -3.65 5.25
CA VAL A 132 22.40 -4.60 4.14
C VAL A 132 21.16 -4.37 3.27
N LEU A 133 20.14 -3.69 3.79
CA LEU A 133 18.93 -3.35 3.06
C LEU A 133 18.97 -1.94 2.48
N TYR A 134 19.84 -1.07 3.00
CA TYR A 134 19.93 0.33 2.59
C TYR A 134 20.31 0.50 1.12
N GLU A 135 21.15 -0.40 0.58
CA GLU A 135 21.54 -0.37 -0.84
C GLU A 135 20.37 -0.60 -1.82
N ASN A 136 19.25 -1.14 -1.34
CA ASN A 136 18.06 -1.44 -2.13
C ASN A 136 17.06 -0.27 -2.18
N ILE A 137 17.38 0.85 -1.52
CA ILE A 137 16.56 2.07 -1.58
C ILE A 137 16.94 2.86 -2.84
N HIS A 138 15.96 3.11 -3.69
CA HIS A 138 16.18 3.78 -4.97
C HIS A 138 15.43 5.12 -5.11
N GLY A 139 14.37 5.29 -4.33
CA GLY A 139 13.58 6.50 -4.26
C GLY A 139 13.94 7.38 -3.05
N THR A 140 12.98 8.23 -2.72
CA THR A 140 13.13 9.30 -1.72
C THR A 140 11.88 9.47 -0.87
N THR A 141 10.98 8.50 -0.94
CA THR A 141 9.68 8.57 -0.25
C THR A 141 9.78 7.98 1.15
N ASP A 142 8.94 8.50 2.04
CA ASP A 142 8.66 7.87 3.33
C ASP A 142 8.12 6.44 3.15
N SER A 143 7.36 6.21 2.10
CA SER A 143 6.74 4.93 1.79
C SER A 143 7.76 3.82 1.53
N GLU A 144 8.83 4.11 0.77
CA GLU A 144 9.92 3.16 0.53
C GLU A 144 10.76 2.94 1.79
N ALA A 145 11.01 3.99 2.58
CA ALA A 145 11.70 3.88 3.85
C ALA A 145 10.92 3.00 4.83
N MET A 146 9.60 3.21 4.97
CA MET A 146 8.73 2.38 5.81
C MET A 146 8.79 0.89 5.40
N PHE A 147 8.82 0.60 4.11
CA PHE A 147 8.97 -0.77 3.62
C PHE A 147 10.30 -1.41 4.04
N HIS A 148 11.41 -0.68 3.88
CA HIS A 148 12.74 -1.17 4.23
C HIS A 148 12.98 -1.26 5.74
N ILE A 149 12.38 -0.37 6.53
CA ILE A 149 12.35 -0.51 8.00
C ILE A 149 11.62 -1.80 8.36
N ALA A 150 10.46 -2.07 7.76
CA ALA A 150 9.72 -3.29 8.06
C ALA A 150 10.50 -4.55 7.67
N LEU A 151 11.18 -4.56 6.51
CA LEU A 151 12.11 -5.63 6.12
C LEU A 151 13.20 -5.84 7.19
N SER A 152 13.81 -4.75 7.68
CA SER A 152 14.80 -4.74 8.77
C SER A 152 14.23 -5.23 10.11
N ARG A 153 12.91 -5.32 10.24
CA ARG A 153 12.19 -5.82 11.42
C ARG A 153 11.55 -7.19 11.17
N GLY A 154 11.96 -7.93 10.15
CA GLY A 154 11.54 -9.30 9.92
C GLY A 154 10.18 -9.44 9.20
N LEU A 155 9.85 -8.49 8.33
CA LEU A 155 8.62 -8.51 7.52
C LEU A 155 8.33 -9.85 6.82
N PRO A 156 9.31 -10.57 6.24
CA PRO A 156 9.02 -11.86 5.59
C PRO A 156 8.56 -12.96 6.56
N ALA A 157 8.96 -12.90 7.83
CA ALA A 157 8.65 -13.92 8.82
C ALA A 157 7.35 -13.62 9.58
N ASP A 158 7.14 -12.36 9.96
CA ASP A 158 5.95 -11.91 10.69
C ASP A 158 5.55 -10.50 10.23
N PRO A 159 4.70 -10.40 9.18
CA PRO A 159 4.26 -9.11 8.65
C PRO A 159 3.57 -8.21 9.69
N HIS A 160 2.79 -8.80 10.59
CA HIS A 160 2.03 -8.05 11.59
C HIS A 160 2.96 -7.43 12.62
N ALA A 161 3.84 -8.23 13.22
CA ALA A 161 4.75 -7.74 14.23
C ALA A 161 5.83 -6.81 13.66
N ALA A 162 6.30 -7.06 12.43
CA ALA A 162 7.28 -6.19 11.76
C ALA A 162 6.72 -4.78 11.51
N ILE A 163 5.47 -4.67 11.06
CA ILE A 163 4.81 -3.37 10.86
C ILE A 163 4.58 -2.65 12.19
N ILE A 164 4.16 -3.36 13.25
CA ILE A 164 4.01 -2.76 14.59
C ILE A 164 5.35 -2.18 15.08
N ARG A 165 6.43 -2.96 15.04
CA ARG A 165 7.77 -2.49 15.43
C ARG A 165 8.20 -1.26 14.64
N SER A 166 8.01 -1.30 13.32
CA SER A 166 8.35 -0.19 12.43
C SER A 166 7.58 1.09 12.76
N LEU A 167 6.26 0.98 12.97
CA LEU A 167 5.42 2.11 13.36
C LEU A 167 5.81 2.67 14.72
N SER A 168 6.07 1.81 15.71
CA SER A 168 6.51 2.24 17.05
C SER A 168 7.81 3.05 17.02
N GLU A 169 8.83 2.59 16.29
CA GLU A 169 10.11 3.30 16.19
C GLU A 169 9.97 4.64 15.45
N VAL A 170 9.19 4.67 14.37
CA VAL A 170 8.93 5.90 13.61
C VAL A 170 8.14 6.90 14.46
N VAL A 171 7.14 6.45 15.22
CA VAL A 171 6.39 7.28 16.15
C VAL A 171 7.28 7.84 17.25
N ALA A 172 8.21 7.06 17.80
CA ALA A 172 9.17 7.55 18.78
C ALA A 172 9.99 8.73 18.23
N ILE A 173 10.40 8.67 16.95
CA ILE A 173 11.10 9.78 16.28
C ILE A 173 10.17 10.99 16.10
N THR A 174 8.92 10.78 15.65
CA THR A 174 8.00 11.90 15.36
C THR A 174 7.45 12.57 16.61
N SER A 175 7.37 11.85 17.74
CA SER A 175 6.89 12.35 19.03
C SER A 175 7.94 13.12 19.82
N ALA A 176 9.21 13.08 19.43
CA ALA A 176 10.31 13.78 20.11
C ALA A 176 10.31 15.31 19.96
N TYR A 177 9.32 15.88 19.25
CA TYR A 177 9.21 17.30 18.96
C TYR A 177 8.08 17.95 19.77
N ASP A 178 8.22 19.25 20.10
CA ASP A 178 7.22 20.04 20.84
C ASP A 178 5.79 19.92 20.28
N ARG A 179 5.69 19.72 18.95
CA ARG A 179 4.47 19.28 18.28
C ARG A 179 4.76 17.97 17.55
N PRO A 180 4.19 16.84 18.00
CA PRO A 180 4.40 15.57 17.34
C PRO A 180 4.04 15.61 15.85
N GLU A 181 4.94 15.13 15.02
CA GLU A 181 4.67 14.94 13.59
C GLU A 181 3.70 13.78 13.40
N ARG A 182 2.73 13.94 12.49
CA ARG A 182 1.69 12.92 12.28
C ARG A 182 2.19 11.83 11.35
N VAL A 183 1.86 10.59 11.68
CA VAL A 183 2.08 9.41 10.86
C VAL A 183 0.72 8.85 10.47
N ARG A 184 0.50 8.67 9.18
CA ARG A 184 -0.71 8.05 8.62
C ARG A 184 -0.30 6.85 7.79
N PHE A 185 -0.93 5.72 8.02
CA PHE A 185 -0.51 4.44 7.46
C PHE A 185 -1.71 3.60 7.04
N ALA A 186 -2.11 3.72 5.76
CA ALA A 186 -2.87 2.67 5.10
C ALA A 186 -1.94 1.94 4.13
N ALA A 187 -1.76 0.64 4.28
CA ALA A 187 -0.84 -0.11 3.44
C ALA A 187 -1.42 -1.44 3.00
N ALA A 188 -0.93 -1.92 1.86
CA ALA A 188 -1.15 -3.29 1.39
C ALA A 188 0.21 -3.98 1.20
N LEU A 189 0.28 -5.25 1.55
CA LEU A 189 1.48 -6.08 1.46
C LEU A 189 1.12 -7.48 0.99
N SER A 190 1.97 -8.08 0.17
CA SER A 190 1.86 -9.51 -0.14
C SER A 190 3.23 -10.13 -0.40
N ASP A 191 3.37 -11.41 -0.09
CA ASP A 191 4.46 -12.31 -0.45
C ASP A 191 4.10 -13.25 -1.63
N GLY A 192 2.89 -13.08 -2.17
CA GLY A 192 2.28 -13.95 -3.18
C GLY A 192 1.37 -15.01 -2.60
N GLU A 193 1.36 -15.23 -1.28
CA GLU A 193 0.56 -16.26 -0.62
C GLU A 193 -0.60 -15.69 0.18
N ALA A 194 -0.41 -14.56 0.85
CA ALA A 194 -1.47 -13.83 1.54
C ALA A 194 -1.47 -12.36 1.15
N LEU A 195 -2.64 -11.73 1.24
CA LEU A 195 -2.78 -10.28 1.10
C LEU A 195 -3.02 -9.67 2.48
N TRP A 196 -2.18 -8.72 2.86
CA TRP A 196 -2.29 -7.98 4.10
C TRP A 196 -2.75 -6.55 3.82
N GLY A 197 -3.64 -6.05 4.67
CA GLY A 197 -4.03 -4.64 4.75
C GLY A 197 -3.74 -4.10 6.14
N PHE A 198 -3.25 -2.87 6.24
CA PHE A 198 -2.98 -2.20 7.51
C PHE A 198 -3.65 -0.85 7.52
N ARG A 199 -4.37 -0.50 8.59
CA ARG A 199 -5.00 0.82 8.77
C ARG A 199 -4.67 1.38 10.15
N TRP A 200 -3.85 2.43 10.18
CA TRP A 200 -3.39 3.06 11.41
C TRP A 200 -3.05 4.54 11.20
N ALA A 201 -3.13 5.33 12.27
CA ALA A 201 -2.56 6.68 12.32
C ALA A 201 -2.19 7.07 13.75
N SER A 202 -1.26 8.00 13.88
CA SER A 202 -0.90 8.64 15.14
C SER A 202 -1.94 9.67 15.61
N ASP A 203 -2.98 9.92 14.81
CA ASP A 203 -4.11 10.80 15.09
C ASP A 203 -5.44 10.09 14.77
N GLU A 204 -6.57 10.76 15.01
CA GLU A 204 -7.91 10.21 14.76
C GLU A 204 -8.27 10.10 13.27
N HIS A 205 -7.31 10.29 12.35
CA HIS A 205 -7.57 10.39 10.92
C HIS A 205 -6.76 9.38 10.08
N PRO A 206 -6.87 8.06 10.36
CA PRO A 206 -6.26 7.06 9.51
C PRO A 206 -6.87 7.10 8.09
N PRO A 207 -6.05 6.99 7.03
CA PRO A 207 -6.58 6.87 5.67
C PRO A 207 -7.56 5.69 5.57
N THR A 208 -8.52 5.80 4.66
CA THR A 208 -9.55 4.78 4.48
C THR A 208 -8.98 3.51 3.85
N LEU A 209 -9.57 2.38 4.23
CA LEU A 209 -9.21 1.05 3.74
C LEU A 209 -10.43 0.15 3.91
N TYR A 210 -10.79 -0.55 2.85
CA TYR A 210 -11.95 -1.43 2.78
C TYR A 210 -11.56 -2.76 2.16
N TYR A 211 -12.31 -3.80 2.47
CA TYR A 211 -12.26 -5.06 1.74
C TYR A 211 -13.65 -5.54 1.38
N ARG A 212 -13.73 -6.35 0.34
CA ARG A 212 -14.97 -6.97 -0.13
C ARG A 212 -14.69 -8.31 -0.79
N ALA A 213 -15.51 -9.31 -0.43
CA ALA A 213 -15.58 -10.55 -1.17
C ALA A 213 -16.27 -10.31 -2.51
N VAL A 214 -15.66 -10.82 -3.58
CA VAL A 214 -16.17 -10.80 -4.96
C VAL A 214 -16.27 -12.24 -5.46
N ASP A 215 -16.93 -12.46 -6.59
CA ASP A 215 -17.24 -13.81 -7.12
C ASP A 215 -16.04 -14.77 -7.09
N ARG A 216 -14.86 -14.28 -7.48
CA ARG A 216 -13.65 -15.10 -7.65
C ARG A 216 -12.52 -14.77 -6.67
N GLY A 217 -12.80 -14.05 -5.58
CA GLY A 217 -11.77 -13.69 -4.61
C GLY A 217 -12.16 -12.58 -3.64
N THR A 218 -11.18 -11.84 -3.17
CA THR A 218 -11.37 -10.69 -2.27
C THR A 218 -10.54 -9.52 -2.78
N VAL A 219 -11.15 -8.34 -2.77
CA VAL A 219 -10.46 -7.08 -3.06
C VAL A 219 -10.24 -6.31 -1.76
N LEU A 220 -9.05 -5.74 -1.62
CA LEU A 220 -8.68 -4.73 -0.63
C LEU A 220 -8.44 -3.41 -1.37
N ALA A 221 -9.12 -2.33 -1.00
CA ALA A 221 -9.00 -1.06 -1.69
C ALA A 221 -9.03 0.13 -0.73
N SER A 222 -8.37 1.22 -1.11
CA SER A 222 -8.42 2.47 -0.33
C SER A 222 -9.79 3.13 -0.35
N GLU A 223 -10.60 2.87 -1.38
CA GLU A 223 -12.01 3.30 -1.48
C GLU A 223 -12.79 2.28 -2.32
N PRO A 224 -14.11 2.10 -2.08
CA PRO A 224 -14.97 1.24 -2.89
C PRO A 224 -14.86 1.54 -4.39
N PHE A 225 -14.69 0.51 -5.22
CA PHE A 225 -14.54 0.67 -6.67
C PHE A 225 -15.85 0.60 -7.45
N ASP A 226 -16.99 0.39 -6.79
CA ASP A 226 -18.32 0.28 -7.40
C ASP A 226 -19.38 1.07 -6.62
N GLU A 227 -20.63 1.05 -7.11
CA GLU A 227 -21.74 1.82 -6.53
C GLU A 227 -22.36 1.16 -5.30
N ASP A 228 -22.12 -0.13 -5.07
CA ASP A 228 -22.64 -0.86 -3.91
C ASP A 228 -21.72 -0.69 -2.69
N ALA A 229 -21.65 0.53 -2.18
CA ALA A 229 -20.84 0.87 -1.01
C ALA A 229 -21.19 0.03 0.24
N ASN A 230 -22.42 -0.49 0.33
CA ASN A 230 -22.87 -1.30 1.47
C ASN A 230 -22.28 -2.73 1.45
N ALA A 231 -21.82 -3.21 0.30
CA ALA A 231 -21.14 -4.50 0.19
C ALA A 231 -19.67 -4.45 0.63
N TRP A 232 -19.14 -3.27 0.95
CA TRP A 232 -17.76 -3.08 1.42
C TRP A 232 -17.67 -3.07 2.94
N SER A 233 -16.72 -3.84 3.46
CA SER A 233 -16.37 -3.82 4.88
C SER A 233 -15.23 -2.85 5.12
N ALA A 234 -15.48 -1.80 5.90
CA ALA A 234 -14.43 -0.89 6.34
C ALA A 234 -13.49 -1.59 7.33
N VAL A 235 -12.18 -1.53 7.09
CA VAL A 235 -11.18 -1.96 8.07
C VAL A 235 -11.23 -0.97 9.23
N ALA A 236 -11.39 -1.43 10.46
CA ALA A 236 -11.42 -0.53 11.62
C ALA A 236 -10.08 0.22 11.79
N PRO A 237 -10.06 1.42 12.41
CA PRO A 237 -8.82 2.05 12.84
C PRO A 237 -7.97 1.10 13.69
N ASN A 238 -6.64 1.26 13.65
CA ASN A 238 -5.68 0.47 14.43
C ASN A 238 -5.82 -1.05 14.21
N THR A 239 -6.07 -1.45 12.97
CA THR A 239 -6.34 -2.84 12.61
C THR A 239 -5.51 -3.24 11.39
N ALA A 240 -4.96 -4.44 11.46
CA ALA A 240 -4.45 -5.17 10.31
C ALA A 240 -5.47 -6.24 9.91
N VAL A 241 -5.61 -6.47 8.61
CA VAL A 241 -6.39 -7.58 8.05
C VAL A 241 -5.46 -8.49 7.27
N ARG A 242 -5.61 -9.80 7.46
CA ARG A 242 -4.95 -10.82 6.64
C ARG A 242 -6.02 -11.55 5.84
N ILE A 243 -5.91 -11.48 4.52
CA ILE A 243 -6.80 -12.13 3.57
C ILE A 243 -6.05 -13.33 2.99
N ALA A 244 -6.53 -14.52 3.30
CA ALA A 244 -5.99 -15.77 2.79
C ALA A 244 -6.58 -16.10 1.40
N LYS A 245 -5.94 -17.03 0.68
CA LYS A 245 -6.37 -17.44 -0.68
C LYS A 245 -7.77 -18.03 -0.74
N ASP A 246 -8.24 -18.62 0.36
CA ASP A 246 -9.57 -19.19 0.52
C ASP A 246 -10.64 -18.15 0.86
N GLY A 247 -10.27 -16.86 0.92
CA GLY A 247 -11.16 -15.76 1.26
C GLY A 247 -11.35 -15.53 2.76
N ARG A 248 -10.69 -16.30 3.64
CA ARG A 248 -10.73 -16.00 5.08
C ARG A 248 -10.08 -14.64 5.35
N VAL A 249 -10.77 -13.79 6.11
CA VAL A 249 -10.29 -12.49 6.55
C VAL A 249 -10.10 -12.48 8.06
N ASP A 250 -8.85 -12.47 8.51
CA ASP A 250 -8.48 -12.40 9.92
C ASP A 250 -8.20 -10.93 10.31
N HIS A 251 -8.81 -10.44 11.39
CA HIS A 251 -8.58 -9.08 11.92
C HIS A 251 -7.65 -9.14 13.12
N LEU A 252 -6.61 -8.31 13.11
CA LEU A 252 -5.54 -8.29 14.10
C LEU A 252 -5.33 -6.86 14.61
N PRO A 253 -5.27 -6.64 15.93
CA PRO A 253 -5.08 -5.29 16.47
C PRO A 253 -3.68 -4.75 16.17
N ILE A 254 -3.56 -3.45 15.92
CA ILE A 254 -2.29 -2.73 15.87
C ILE A 254 -2.18 -1.93 17.17
N ASP A 255 -1.46 -2.49 18.14
CA ASP A 255 -1.20 -1.85 19.43
C ASP A 255 0.28 -1.50 19.57
N LEU A 256 0.57 -0.19 19.56
CA LEU A 256 1.92 0.32 19.71
C LEU A 256 2.34 0.47 21.19
N SER A 257 1.41 0.36 22.14
CA SER A 257 1.69 0.58 23.57
C SER A 257 2.63 -0.48 24.15
N ALA A 258 2.56 -1.71 23.64
CA ALA A 258 3.43 -2.82 24.04
C ALA A 258 4.92 -2.61 23.70
N HIS A 259 5.23 -1.67 22.80
CA HIS A 259 6.59 -1.43 22.28
C HIS A 259 7.16 -0.07 22.70
N ALA A 260 6.45 0.69 23.54
CA ALA A 260 6.92 1.99 24.04
C ALA A 260 7.96 1.88 25.18
N ALA A 261 8.34 0.67 25.60
CA ALA A 261 9.14 0.40 26.80
C ALA A 261 10.41 -0.43 26.56
N ALA A 262 10.85 -0.61 25.31
CA ALA A 262 12.07 -1.33 24.97
C ALA A 262 13.18 -0.38 24.51
#